data_AF-B3QZ76-F1
#
_entry.id   AF-B3QZ76-F1
#
_cell.length_a   1.000
_cell.length_b   1.000
_cell.length_c   1.000
_cell.angle_alpha   90.00
_cell.angle_beta   90.00
_cell.angle_gamma   90.00
#
_symmetry.space_group_name_H-M   'P 1'
#
loop_
_entity.id
_entity.type
_entity.pdbx_description
1 polymer ?
#
loop_
_entity_poly.entity_id
_entity_poly.type
_entity_poly.pdbx_seq_one_letter_code
_entity_poly.pdbx_strand_id
1 'polypeptide(L)'
;MKDTHFYLSLFIVFFIIGSLPVLEKVTLGRLSPPQLAFLRGLSQTFFYGVLLYASGGLFELKTAPAKFVIFGLLQGVATAVMLYFYFSAMQHGEASTVKTLTSASPMLTYLLAIFFLKEPFSLERSIGILLVIAGIYLLMR
;
A
#
# COMPACT_ATOMS: atom_id res chain seq x y z
N MET A 1 0.23 20.81 16.51
CA MET A 1 1.36 20.65 15.57
C MET A 1 1.65 19.17 15.43
N LYS A 2 2.07 18.68 14.25
CA LYS A 2 2.45 17.27 14.10
C LYS A 2 3.77 17.01 14.83
N ASP A 3 3.83 15.96 15.66
CA ASP A 3 4.97 15.66 16.52
C ASP A 3 6.17 15.08 15.74
N THR A 4 7.39 15.20 16.29
CA THR A 4 8.64 14.65 15.69
C THR A 4 8.53 13.16 15.36
N HIS A 5 7.81 12.39 16.18
CA HIS A 5 7.55 10.98 15.94
C HIS A 5 6.79 10.72 14.63
N PHE A 6 5.84 11.59 14.25
CA PHE A 6 5.08 11.46 13.01
C PHE A 6 5.99 11.58 11.77
N TYR A 7 6.87 12.59 11.75
CA TYR A 7 7.80 12.79 10.64
C TYR A 7 8.84 11.68 10.54
N LEU A 8 9.32 11.17 11.68
CA LEU A 8 10.23 10.03 11.71
C LEU A 8 9.58 8.77 11.14
N SER A 9 8.32 8.48 11.50
CA SER A 9 7.57 7.35 10.93
C SER A 9 7.40 7.47 9.42
N LEU A 10 7.08 8.67 8.90
CA LEU A 10 6.97 8.90 7.46
C LEU A 10 8.29 8.68 6.73
N PHE A 11 9.40 9.11 7.31
CA PHE A 11 10.73 8.91 6.74
C PHE A 11 11.08 7.42 6.63
N ILE A 12 10.83 6.64 7.68
CA ILE A 12 11.02 5.19 7.68
C ILE A 12 10.14 4.54 6.60
N VAL A 13 8.87 4.93 6.51
CA VAL A 13 7.93 4.42 5.50
C VAL A 13 8.43 4.74 4.08
N PHE A 14 8.94 5.94 3.83
CA PHE A 14 9.48 6.32 2.53
C PHE A 14 10.61 5.39 2.08
N PHE A 15 11.59 5.12 2.96
CA PHE A 15 12.72 4.23 2.63
C PHE A 15 12.28 2.79 2.36
N ILE A 16 11.36 2.27 3.17
CA ILE A 16 10.82 0.92 2.98
C ILE A 16 10.06 0.85 1.65
N ILE A 17 9.10 1.75 1.41
CA ILE A 17 8.28 1.74 0.21
C ILE A 17 9.11 1.96 -1.07
N GLY A 18 10.20 2.74 -0.99
CA GLY A 18 11.10 2.99 -2.11
C GLY A 18 11.98 1.79 -2.46
N SER A 19 12.39 1.00 -1.48
CA SER A 19 13.27 -0.17 -1.67
C SER A 19 12.52 -1.46 -2.02
N LEU A 20 11.28 -1.62 -1.57
CA LEU A 20 10.46 -2.81 -1.80
C LEU A 20 10.36 -3.24 -3.28
N PRO A 21 10.12 -2.35 -4.26
CA PRO A 21 10.02 -2.75 -5.67
C PRO A 21 11.27 -3.46 -6.20
N VAL A 22 12.45 -3.12 -5.69
CA VAL A 22 13.71 -3.78 -6.08
C VAL A 22 13.72 -5.23 -5.60
N LEU A 23 13.37 -5.46 -4.33
CA LEU A 23 13.28 -6.82 -3.76
C LEU A 23 12.19 -7.64 -4.44
N GLU A 24 11.05 -7.03 -4.71
CA GLU A 24 9.93 -7.65 -5.43
C GLU A 24 10.34 -8.04 -6.85
N LYS A 25 11.05 -7.17 -7.58
CA LYS A 25 11.52 -7.47 -8.94
C LYS A 25 12.56 -8.60 -8.95
N VAL A 26 13.50 -8.60 -8.01
CA VAL A 26 14.51 -9.67 -7.87
C VAL A 26 13.84 -11.02 -7.58
N THR A 27 12.89 -11.06 -6.65
CA THR A 27 12.19 -12.30 -6.28
C THR A 27 11.29 -12.82 -7.40
N LEU A 28 10.61 -11.95 -8.15
CA LEU A 28 9.78 -12.31 -9.31
C LEU A 28 10.57 -12.87 -10.50
N GLY A 29 11.91 -12.76 -10.50
CA GLY A 29 12.77 -13.44 -11.46
C GLY A 29 12.89 -14.96 -11.22
N ARG A 30 12.45 -15.45 -10.05
CA ARG A 30 12.47 -16.87 -9.67
C ARG A 30 11.13 -17.38 -9.17
N LEU A 31 10.24 -16.50 -8.72
CA LEU A 31 8.93 -16.84 -8.17
C LEU A 31 7.80 -16.28 -9.04
N SER A 32 6.70 -17.01 -9.13
CA SER A 32 5.47 -16.50 -9.73
C SER A 32 4.76 -15.49 -8.80
N PRO A 33 3.91 -14.60 -9.34
CA PRO A 33 3.18 -13.62 -8.53
C PRO A 33 2.38 -14.22 -7.36
N PRO A 34 1.67 -15.35 -7.52
CA PRO A 34 1.02 -16.03 -6.39
C PRO A 34 1.99 -16.55 -5.34
N GLN A 35 3.15 -17.08 -5.75
CA GLN A 35 4.17 -17.59 -4.83
C GLN A 35 4.75 -16.46 -3.97
N LEU A 36 5.09 -15.32 -4.58
CA LEU A 36 5.58 -14.15 -3.85
C LEU A 36 4.53 -13.59 -2.90
N ALA A 37 3.27 -13.46 -3.36
CA ALA A 37 2.17 -12.99 -2.51
C ALA A 37 1.94 -13.90 -1.30
N PHE A 38 2.00 -15.22 -1.49
CA PHE A 38 1.86 -16.19 -0.42
C PHE A 38 2.99 -16.10 0.60
N LEU A 39 4.26 -16.06 0.16
CA LEU A 39 5.41 -15.91 1.05
C LEU A 39 5.37 -14.60 1.83
N ARG A 40 4.97 -13.50 1.19
CA ARG A 40 4.76 -12.22 1.86
C ARG A 40 3.68 -12.33 2.93
N GLY A 41 2.55 -12.98 2.62
CA GLY A 41 1.48 -13.22 3.59
C GLY A 41 1.93 -14.00 4.82
N LEU A 42 2.73 -15.06 4.63
CA LEU A 42 3.32 -15.82 5.74
C LEU A 42 4.25 -14.96 6.61
N SER A 43 5.17 -14.21 5.99
CA SER A 43 6.10 -13.33 6.70
C SER A 43 5.36 -12.26 7.50
N GLN A 44 4.34 -11.63 6.91
CA GLN A 44 3.50 -10.64 7.58
C GLN A 44 2.70 -11.24 8.73
N THR A 45 2.09 -12.40 8.52
CA THR A 45 1.31 -13.10 9.55
C THR A 45 2.19 -13.45 10.74
N PHE A 46 3.39 -13.96 10.48
CA PHE A 46 4.37 -14.25 11.53
C PHE A 46 4.77 -12.98 12.30
N PHE A 47 5.15 -11.92 11.58
CA PHE A 47 5.57 -10.66 12.21
C PHE A 47 4.46 -10.03 13.07
N TYR A 48 3.24 -9.92 12.54
CA TYR A 48 2.11 -9.39 13.31
C TYR A 48 1.67 -10.32 14.44
N GLY A 49 1.82 -11.63 14.29
CA GLY A 49 1.57 -12.59 15.36
C GLY A 49 2.52 -12.39 16.55
N VAL A 50 3.81 -12.18 16.29
CA VAL A 50 4.81 -11.85 17.33
C VAL A 50 4.47 -10.54 18.02
N LEU A 51 4.12 -9.49 17.26
CA LEU A 51 3.75 -8.19 17.83
C LEU A 51 2.49 -8.27 18.69
N LEU A 52 1.49 -9.01 18.24
CA LEU A 52 0.25 -9.21 18.99
C LEU A 52 0.54 -9.90 20.32
N TYR A 53 1.30 -11.00 20.28
CA TYR A 53 1.73 -11.72 21.48
C TYR A 53 2.54 -10.83 22.43
N ALA A 54 3.51 -10.07 21.91
CA ALA A 54 4.33 -9.15 22.70
C ALA A 54 3.52 -8.00 23.33
N SER A 55 2.42 -7.58 22.69
CA SER A 55 1.51 -6.57 23.23
C SER A 55 0.60 -7.07 24.36
N GLY A 56 0.76 -8.33 24.79
CA GLY A 56 -0.04 -8.96 25.84
C GLY A 56 -1.45 -9.37 25.37
N GLY A 57 -1.74 -9.26 24.08
CA GLY A 57 -3.00 -9.66 23.48
C GLY A 57 -2.94 -11.06 22.88
N LEU A 58 -3.96 -11.87 23.14
CA LEU A 58 -4.37 -12.93 22.22
C LEU A 58 -5.43 -12.36 21.25
N PHE A 59 -5.68 -13.05 20.14
CA PHE A 59 -6.63 -12.61 19.12
C PHE A 59 -8.07 -12.57 19.70
N GLU A 60 -8.47 -11.46 20.33
CA GLU A 60 -9.77 -11.31 20.98
C GLU A 60 -10.85 -10.87 19.99
N LEU A 61 -11.29 -11.81 19.14
CA LEU A 61 -12.43 -11.56 18.24
C LEU A 61 -13.77 -11.48 18.97
N LYS A 62 -13.83 -11.96 20.22
CA LYS A 62 -15.08 -12.02 21.00
C LYS A 62 -15.58 -10.64 21.44
N THR A 63 -14.68 -9.69 21.63
CA THR A 63 -15.00 -8.31 22.04
C THR A 63 -15.16 -7.37 20.85
N ALA A 64 -14.65 -7.75 19.67
CA ALA A 64 -14.77 -6.97 18.45
C ALA A 64 -16.18 -7.10 17.83
N PRO A 65 -16.85 -6.00 17.48
CA PRO A 65 -18.13 -6.08 16.78
C PRO A 65 -17.94 -6.77 15.41
N ALA A 66 -18.79 -7.75 15.09
CA ALA A 66 -18.67 -8.60 13.90
C ALA A 66 -18.52 -7.81 12.58
N LYS A 67 -19.14 -6.64 12.48
CA LYS A 67 -19.01 -5.72 11.35
C LYS A 67 -17.55 -5.32 11.06
N PHE A 68 -16.76 -5.02 12.10
CA PHE A 68 -15.36 -4.63 11.94
C PHE A 68 -14.46 -5.82 11.58
N VAL A 69 -14.79 -7.02 12.09
CA VAL A 69 -14.12 -8.26 11.69
C VAL A 69 -14.33 -8.50 10.18
N ILE A 70 -15.57 -8.37 9.69
CA ILE A 70 -15.88 -8.52 8.26
C ILE A 70 -15.11 -7.49 7.42
N PHE A 71 -15.07 -6.22 7.84
CA PHE A 71 -14.29 -5.21 7.10
C PHE A 71 -12.79 -5.52 7.09
N GLY A 72 -12.23 -6.04 8.20
CA GLY A 72 -10.85 -6.49 8.24
C GLY A 72 -10.58 -7.63 7.26
N LEU A 73 -11.47 -8.62 7.19
CA LEU A 73 -11.37 -9.73 6.24
C LEU A 73 -11.49 -9.26 4.79
N LEU A 74 -12.44 -8.37 4.49
CA LEU A 74 -12.59 -7.76 3.16
C LEU A 74 -11.35 -6.97 2.76
N GLN A 75 -10.75 -6.21 3.68
CA GLN A 75 -9.50 -5.50 3.44
C GLN A 75 -8.35 -6.47 3.12
N GLY A 76 -8.28 -7.61 3.83
CA GLY A 76 -7.30 -8.66 3.54
C GLY A 76 -7.45 -9.24 2.13
N VAL A 77 -8.69 -9.58 1.72
CA VAL A 77 -8.99 -10.09 0.37
C VAL A 77 -8.66 -9.04 -0.69
N ALA A 78 -9.09 -7.78 -0.49
CA ALA A 78 -8.81 -6.69 -1.43
C ALA A 78 -7.30 -6.49 -1.61
N THR A 79 -6.52 -6.58 -0.53
CA THR A 79 -5.06 -6.49 -0.57
C THR A 79 -4.44 -7.67 -1.32
N ALA A 80 -4.93 -8.89 -1.11
CA ALA A 80 -4.43 -10.07 -1.82
C ALA A 80 -4.66 -9.96 -3.34
N VAL A 81 -5.86 -9.53 -3.74
CA VAL A 81 -6.21 -9.28 -5.16
C VAL A 81 -5.31 -8.18 -5.74
N MET A 82 -5.16 -7.06 -5.03
CA MET A 82 -4.27 -5.96 -5.43
C MET A 82 -2.83 -6.46 -5.63
N LEU A 83 -2.28 -7.23 -4.68
CA LEU A 83 -0.92 -7.76 -4.76
C LEU A 83 -0.72 -8.71 -5.94
N TYR A 84 -1.71 -9.55 -6.26
CA TYR A 84 -1.63 -10.41 -7.43
C TYR A 84 -1.45 -9.60 -8.72
N PHE A 85 -2.29 -8.59 -8.96
CA PHE A 85 -2.18 -7.74 -10.14
C PHE A 85 -0.91 -6.87 -10.13
N TYR A 86 -0.55 -6.33 -8.96
CA TYR A 86 0.68 -5.54 -8.80
C TYR A 86 1.94 -6.37 -9.09
N PHE A 87 2.07 -7.57 -8.54
CA PHE A 87 3.20 -8.44 -8.81
C PHE A 87 3.20 -8.97 -10.24
N SER A 88 2.04 -9.22 -10.84
CA SER A 88 1.93 -9.56 -12.26
C SER A 88 2.47 -8.43 -13.15
N ALA A 89 2.07 -7.18 -12.87
CA ALA A 89 2.61 -6.01 -13.58
C ALA A 89 4.12 -5.84 -13.33
N MET A 90 4.57 -6.00 -12.09
CA MET A 90 5.98 -5.92 -11.70
C MET A 90 6.84 -7.00 -12.37
N GLN A 91 6.29 -8.19 -12.58
CA GLN A 91 7.02 -9.29 -13.22
C GLN A 91 7.37 -8.94 -14.68
N HIS A 92 6.40 -8.40 -15.43
CA HIS A 92 6.55 -8.12 -16.86
C HIS A 92 7.08 -6.71 -17.17
N GLY A 93 6.82 -5.72 -16.31
CA GLY A 93 7.21 -4.32 -16.49
C GLY A 93 8.45 -3.92 -15.70
N GLU A 94 9.02 -2.76 -16.00
CA GLU A 94 10.12 -2.19 -15.21
C GLU A 94 9.64 -1.73 -13.83
N ALA A 95 10.46 -1.94 -12.79
CA ALA A 95 10.10 -1.59 -11.43
C ALA A 95 9.85 -0.09 -11.24
N SER A 96 10.66 0.75 -11.91
CA SER A 96 10.48 2.20 -11.99
C SER A 96 9.11 2.56 -12.56
N THR A 97 8.76 2.03 -13.74
CA THR A 97 7.52 2.32 -14.45
C THR A 97 6.29 1.87 -13.67
N VAL A 98 6.30 0.63 -13.15
CA VAL A 98 5.20 0.08 -12.34
C VAL A 98 5.03 0.90 -11.07
N LYS A 99 6.13 1.23 -10.36
CA LYS A 99 6.06 2.02 -9.13
C LYS A 99 5.54 3.44 -9.39
N THR A 100 6.08 4.10 -10.41
CA THR A 100 5.68 5.44 -10.83
C THR A 100 4.20 5.52 -11.17
N LEU A 101 3.66 4.52 -11.88
CA LEU A 101 2.22 4.47 -12.16
C LEU A 101 1.39 4.28 -10.88
N THR A 102 1.80 3.40 -9.97
CA THR A 102 1.09 3.23 -8.68
C THR A 102 1.14 4.48 -7.79
N SER A 103 2.18 5.31 -7.92
CA SER A 103 2.30 6.60 -7.24
C SER A 103 1.26 7.63 -7.72
N ALA A 104 0.51 7.37 -8.79
CA ALA A 104 -0.66 8.17 -9.19
C ALA A 104 -1.88 7.96 -8.29
N SER A 105 -1.88 6.94 -7.42
CA SER A 105 -3.02 6.61 -6.54
C SER A 105 -3.56 7.78 -5.70
N PRO A 106 -2.78 8.78 -5.23
CA PRO A 106 -3.32 9.94 -4.53
C PRO A 106 -4.34 10.73 -5.34
N MET A 107 -4.24 10.74 -6.68
CA MET A 107 -5.24 11.34 -7.55
C MET A 107 -6.59 10.65 -7.38
N LEU A 108 -6.61 9.33 -7.45
CA LEU A 108 -7.83 8.55 -7.27
C LEU A 108 -8.35 8.70 -5.85
N THR A 109 -7.47 8.68 -4.84
CA THR A 109 -7.83 8.93 -3.45
C THR A 109 -8.51 10.28 -3.27
N TYR A 110 -7.97 11.35 -3.87
CA TYR A 110 -8.56 12.69 -3.76
C TYR A 110 -9.96 12.77 -4.41
N LEU A 111 -10.12 12.19 -5.60
CA LEU A 111 -11.43 12.12 -6.26
C LEU A 111 -12.43 11.35 -5.40
N LEU A 112 -12.06 10.17 -4.91
CA LEU A 112 -12.92 9.38 -4.03
C LEU A 112 -13.21 10.10 -2.72
N ALA A 113 -12.26 10.83 -2.15
CA ALA A 113 -12.46 11.60 -0.93
C ALA A 113 -13.49 12.73 -1.11
N ILE A 114 -13.50 13.41 -2.26
CA ILE A 114 -14.53 14.41 -2.58
C ILE A 114 -15.92 13.73 -2.66
N PHE A 115 -16.04 12.61 -3.38
CA PHE A 115 -17.34 11.99 -3.62
C PHE A 115 -17.90 11.22 -2.42
N PHE A 116 -17.07 10.42 -1.74
CA PHE A 116 -17.50 9.51 -0.69
C PHE A 116 -17.32 10.09 0.71
N LEU A 117 -16.23 10.81 0.95
CA LEU A 117 -15.93 11.42 2.25
C LEU A 117 -16.47 12.86 2.35
N LYS A 118 -16.97 13.42 1.24
CA LYS A 118 -17.46 14.81 1.14
C LYS A 118 -16.40 15.84 1.54
N GLU A 119 -15.13 15.54 1.27
CA GLU A 119 -14.06 16.52 1.46
C GLU A 119 -14.25 17.73 0.54
N PRO A 120 -13.91 18.95 0.99
CA PRO A 120 -14.04 20.14 0.17
C PRO A 120 -13.09 20.10 -1.03
N PHE A 121 -13.61 20.52 -2.18
CA PHE A 121 -12.79 20.74 -3.37
C PHE A 121 -11.80 21.89 -3.11
N SER A 122 -10.54 21.69 -3.49
CA SER A 122 -9.45 22.67 -3.34
C SER A 122 -8.71 22.77 -4.66
N LEU A 123 -8.67 23.98 -5.19
CA LEU A 123 -8.05 24.27 -6.47
C LEU A 123 -6.53 24.02 -6.40
N GLU A 124 -5.92 24.30 -5.25
CA GLU A 124 -4.52 24.04 -4.95
C GLU A 124 -4.19 22.54 -4.99
N ARG A 125 -5.05 21.70 -4.38
CA ARG A 125 -4.90 20.23 -4.43
C ARG A 125 -5.03 19.72 -5.86
N SER A 126 -5.97 20.25 -6.64
CA SER A 126 -6.15 19.89 -8.05
C SER A 126 -4.92 20.24 -8.90
N ILE A 127 -4.35 21.42 -8.73
CA ILE A 127 -3.10 21.81 -9.42
C ILE A 127 -1.95 20.89 -9.02
N GLY A 128 -1.82 20.58 -7.72
CA GLY A 128 -0.81 19.64 -7.23
C GLY A 128 -0.93 18.26 -7.87
N ILE A 129 -2.15 17.74 -8.01
CA ILE A 129 -2.42 16.48 -8.70
C ILE A 129 -2.02 16.55 -10.18
N LEU A 130 -2.35 17.63 -10.89
CA LEU A 130 -1.95 17.80 -12.30
C LEU A 130 -0.43 17.80 -12.45
N LEU A 131 0.30 18.45 -11.53
CA LEU A 131 1.77 18.43 -11.52
C LEU A 131 2.32 17.03 -11.24
N VAL A 132 1.71 16.26 -10.34
CA VAL A 132 2.09 14.87 -10.09
C VAL A 132 1.88 14.02 -11.34
N ILE A 133 0.74 14.15 -12.04
CA ILE A 133 0.48 13.44 -13.30
C ILE A 133 1.54 13.80 -14.35
N ALA A 134 1.85 15.09 -14.51
CA ALA A 134 2.87 15.54 -15.44
C ALA A 134 4.25 14.96 -15.09
N GLY A 135 4.62 14.94 -13.81
CA GLY A 135 5.87 14.33 -13.34
C GLY A 135 5.93 12.82 -13.60
N ILE A 136 4.83 12.10 -13.34
CA ILE A 136 4.70 10.67 -13.64
C ILE A 136 4.85 10.42 -15.15
N TYR A 137 4.21 11.23 -16.00
CA TYR A 137 4.33 11.13 -17.45
C TYR A 137 5.77 11.30 -17.93
N LEU A 138 6.49 12.28 -17.39
CA LEU A 138 7.90 12.51 -17.72
C LEU A 138 8.81 11.36 -17.25
N LEU A 139 8.54 10.77 -16.09
CA LEU A 139 9.30 9.62 -15.58
C LEU A 139 9.05 8.33 -16.36
N MET A 140 7.95 8.24 -17.11
CA MET A 140 7.59 7.08 -17.94
C MET A 140 8.05 7.21 -19.41
N ARG A 141 8.68 8.33 -19.78
CA ARG A 141 9.16 8.63 -21.14
C ARG A 141 10.65 8.39 -21.25
#